data_AF-A0A930KZS8-F1
#
_entry.id   AF-A0A930KZS8-F1
#
_cell.length_a   1.000
_cell.length_b   1.000
_cell.length_c   1.000
_cell.angle_alpha   90.00
_cell.angle_beta   90.00
_cell.angle_gamma   90.00
#
_symmetry.space_group_name_H-M   'P 1'
#
loop_
_entity.id
_entity.type
_entity.pdbx_description
1 polymer ?
#
loop_
_entity_poly.entity_id
_entity_poly.type
_entity_poly.pdbx_seq_one_letter_code
_entity_poly.pdbx_strand_id
1 'polypeptide(L)'
;MPIPTRLYASANLTRDVSKGTRRQYLKALAQHEGFDLEGITYHSRDAIFRAMLSVTGKGEDAPFLLLGDAPRSPDLFLAKLVPADVAPAEPWQKMFHGLTSEGMSFGEVMQEYRFDVTLDALLSAEVRGTSNNGHYRITECANVSDGTAYLLGGTTAPSGLPDGSYVLVEKTSDRYD
;
A
#
# COMPACT_ATOMS: atom_id res chain seq x y z
N MET A 1 -5.88 21.89 -3.53
CA MET A 1 -6.22 21.92 -2.09
C MET A 1 -5.47 20.79 -1.43
N PRO A 2 -4.80 20.96 -0.27
CA PRO A 2 -4.28 19.81 0.44
C PRO A 2 -5.49 19.02 0.93
N ILE A 3 -5.59 17.77 0.50
CA ILE A 3 -6.57 16.82 1.03
C ILE A 3 -6.35 16.81 2.56
N PRO A 4 -7.40 16.91 3.40
CA PRO A 4 -7.21 16.79 4.84
C PRO A 4 -6.54 15.44 5.09
N THR A 5 -5.31 15.47 5.59
CA THR A 5 -4.51 14.27 5.80
C THR A 5 -5.25 13.42 6.83
N ARG A 6 -5.93 12.36 6.36
CA ARG A 6 -6.57 11.39 7.25
C ARG A 6 -5.48 10.83 8.17
N LEU A 7 -5.76 10.86 9.46
CA LEU A 7 -4.87 10.38 10.50
C LEU A 7 -5.32 8.98 10.93
N TYR A 8 -4.37 8.12 11.25
CA TYR A 8 -4.65 6.74 11.65
C TYR A 8 -3.97 6.45 12.97
N ALA A 9 -4.62 5.61 13.80
CA ALA A 9 -4.04 5.05 15.01
C ALA A 9 -2.87 4.15 14.62
N SER A 10 -1.70 4.75 14.51
CA SER A 10 -0.56 4.20 13.76
C SER A 10 0.14 3.06 14.48
N ALA A 11 -0.11 2.88 15.78
CA ALA A 11 0.37 1.75 16.58
C ALA A 11 -0.59 0.55 16.57
N ASN A 12 -1.79 0.70 15.98
CA ASN A 12 -2.83 -0.32 15.95
C ASN A 12 -2.55 -1.39 14.89
N LEU A 13 -1.43 -2.10 15.03
CA LEU A 13 -1.08 -3.22 14.17
C LEU A 13 -1.91 -4.45 14.56
N THR A 14 -2.41 -5.18 13.57
CA THR A 14 -3.14 -6.43 13.81
C THR A 14 -2.24 -7.45 14.52
N ARG A 15 -2.88 -8.40 15.22
CA ARG A 15 -2.17 -9.44 15.99
C ARG A 15 -1.32 -10.39 15.13
N ASP A 16 -1.60 -10.45 13.84
CA ASP A 16 -0.94 -11.34 12.89
C ASP A 16 0.45 -10.79 12.45
N VAL A 17 0.71 -9.50 12.69
CA VAL A 17 2.03 -8.89 12.48
C VAL A 17 3.05 -9.44 13.49
N SER A 18 4.16 -9.98 12.98
CA SER A 18 5.22 -10.55 13.81
C SER A 18 5.77 -9.53 14.83
N LYS A 19 6.17 -9.99 16.02
CA LYS A 19 6.77 -9.12 17.05
C LYS A 19 8.03 -8.38 16.56
N GLY A 20 8.81 -9.02 15.70
CA GLY A 20 10.03 -8.43 15.12
C GLY A 20 9.70 -7.27 14.19
N THR A 21 8.83 -7.52 13.21
CA THR A 21 8.34 -6.54 12.24
C THR A 21 7.65 -5.37 12.95
N ARG A 22 6.76 -5.66 13.91
CA ARG A 22 6.09 -4.65 14.76
C ARG A 22 7.10 -3.72 15.45
N ARG A 23 8.13 -4.28 16.09
CA ARG A 23 9.14 -3.48 16.80
C ARG A 23 9.94 -2.59 15.85
N GLN A 24 10.32 -3.10 14.69
CA GLN A 24 11.05 -2.32 13.68
C GLN A 24 10.20 -1.18 13.14
N TYR A 25 8.94 -1.47 12.79
CA TYR A 25 7.98 -0.47 12.33
C TYR A 25 7.76 0.63 13.37
N LEU A 26 7.47 0.28 14.64
CA LEU A 26 7.22 1.28 15.68
C LEU A 26 8.46 2.15 15.95
N LYS A 27 9.67 1.57 15.85
CA LYS A 27 10.92 2.32 15.98
C LYS A 27 11.10 3.31 14.82
N ALA A 28 10.77 2.91 13.60
CA ALA A 28 10.83 3.79 12.42
C ALA A 28 9.76 4.89 12.50
N LEU A 29 8.54 4.54 12.90
CA LEU A 29 7.42 5.46 13.06
C LEU A 29 7.73 6.58 14.07
N ALA A 30 8.42 6.26 15.18
CA ALA A 30 8.83 7.24 16.18
C ALA A 30 9.79 8.33 15.67
N GLN A 31 10.31 8.21 14.44
CA GLN A 31 11.10 9.27 13.77
C GLN A 31 10.22 10.30 13.06
N HIS A 32 8.90 10.09 13.01
CA HIS A 32 7.94 10.96 12.36
C HIS A 32 7.07 11.68 13.40
N GLU A 33 6.62 12.89 13.06
CA GLU A 33 5.72 13.64 13.94
C GLU A 33 4.34 12.98 13.98
N GLY A 34 3.86 12.75 15.20
CA GLY A 34 2.53 12.22 15.49
C GLY A 34 1.65 13.25 16.21
N PHE A 35 0.34 13.01 16.19
CA PHE A 35 -0.65 13.77 16.91
C PHE A 35 -1.25 12.90 18.01
N ASP A 36 -1.09 13.29 19.27
CA ASP A 36 -1.65 12.55 20.40
C ASP A 36 -3.06 13.04 20.75
N LEU A 37 -4.00 12.10 20.82
CA LEU A 37 -5.37 12.33 21.27
C LEU A 37 -5.80 11.17 22.17
N GLU A 38 -6.25 11.49 23.39
CA GLU A 38 -6.75 10.50 24.36
C GLU A 38 -5.77 9.34 24.66
N GLY A 39 -4.46 9.60 24.59
CA GLY A 39 -3.42 8.59 24.82
C GLY A 39 -3.14 7.68 23.62
N ILE A 40 -3.72 7.99 22.46
CA ILE A 40 -3.45 7.33 21.19
C ILE A 40 -2.69 8.30 20.29
N THR A 41 -1.53 7.86 19.78
CA THR A 41 -0.77 8.60 18.79
C THR A 41 -1.27 8.29 17.39
N TYR A 42 -1.60 9.33 16.64
CA TYR A 42 -2.04 9.26 15.27
C TYR A 42 -0.97 9.80 14.32
N HIS A 43 -0.80 9.18 13.16
CA HIS A 43 0.12 9.67 12.13
C HIS A 43 -0.58 9.82 10.79
N SER A 44 0.02 10.66 9.94
CA SER A 44 -0.38 10.77 8.54
C SER A 44 -0.09 9.48 7.78
N ARG A 45 -0.81 9.31 6.68
CA ARG A 45 -0.58 8.24 5.72
C ARG A 45 0.87 8.19 5.20
N ASP A 46 1.45 9.34 4.84
CA ASP A 46 2.84 9.44 4.36
C ASP A 46 3.85 9.01 5.43
N ALA A 47 3.67 9.43 6.69
CA ALA A 47 4.54 9.00 7.79
C ALA A 47 4.45 7.48 8.03
N ILE A 48 3.25 6.92 8.01
CA ILE A 48 3.03 5.48 8.14
C ILE A 48 3.72 4.74 6.99
N PHE A 49 3.56 5.20 5.76
CA PHE A 49 4.15 4.54 4.61
C PHE A 49 5.69 4.56 4.66
N ARG A 50 6.30 5.72 4.98
CA ARG A 50 7.77 5.82 5.19
C ARG A 50 8.27 4.88 6.28
N ALA A 51 7.54 4.77 7.38
CA ALA A 51 7.88 3.86 8.46
C ALA A 51 7.78 2.39 8.01
N MET A 52 6.75 2.01 7.25
CA MET A 52 6.60 0.67 6.68
C MET A 52 7.73 0.32 5.69
N LEU A 53 8.07 1.24 4.79
CA LEU A 53 9.17 1.07 3.82
C LEU A 53 10.53 0.90 4.50
N SER A 54 10.71 1.48 5.69
CA SER A 54 11.94 1.27 6.47
C SER A 54 12.12 -0.17 6.96
N VAL A 55 11.07 -1.00 6.88
CA VAL A 55 11.06 -2.40 7.33
C VAL A 55 11.25 -3.38 6.16
N THR A 56 10.97 -2.98 4.91
CA THR A 56 10.81 -3.90 3.77
C THR A 56 12.07 -4.69 3.37
N GLY A 57 13.24 -4.36 3.91
CA GLY A 57 14.49 -4.96 3.46
C GLY A 57 14.78 -4.63 1.98
N LYS A 58 15.86 -5.17 1.45
CA LYS A 58 16.40 -4.83 0.11
C LYS A 58 15.60 -5.46 -1.06
N GLY A 59 14.28 -5.34 -1.08
CA GLY A 59 13.46 -5.61 -2.27
C GLY A 59 12.92 -7.03 -2.48
N GLU A 60 13.02 -7.92 -1.49
CA GLU A 60 12.51 -9.31 -1.63
C GLU A 60 10.98 -9.36 -1.70
N ASP A 61 10.29 -8.98 -0.62
CA ASP A 61 8.83 -8.97 -0.52
C ASP A 61 8.36 -7.83 0.39
N ALA A 62 7.06 -7.52 0.40
CA ALA A 62 6.50 -6.62 1.40
C ALA A 62 6.34 -7.37 2.73
N PRO A 63 6.83 -6.82 3.86
CA PRO A 63 6.59 -7.38 5.17
C PRO A 63 5.11 -7.32 5.49
N PHE A 64 4.63 -8.29 6.25
CA PHE A 64 3.23 -8.34 6.64
C PHE A 64 2.93 -7.24 7.67
N LEU A 65 2.39 -6.13 7.19
CA LEU A 65 2.07 -4.94 7.98
C LEU A 65 0.63 -4.51 7.69
N LEU A 66 -0.26 -4.88 8.63
CA LEU A 66 -1.67 -4.53 8.63
C LEU A 66 -1.98 -3.63 9.82
N LEU A 67 -2.55 -2.45 9.58
CA LEU A 67 -3.08 -1.56 10.61
C LEU A 67 -4.59 -1.65 10.61
N GLY A 68 -5.19 -1.61 11.80
CA GLY A 68 -6.63 -1.62 12.01
C GLY A 68 -7.06 -2.62 13.07
N ASP A 69 -8.28 -2.48 13.54
CA ASP A 69 -8.82 -3.25 14.66
C ASP A 69 -9.06 -4.73 14.34
N ALA A 70 -9.28 -5.05 13.06
CA ALA A 70 -9.68 -6.38 12.61
C ALA A 70 -8.71 -6.94 11.56
N PRO A 71 -8.16 -8.15 11.73
CA PRO A 71 -7.23 -8.74 10.77
C PRO A 71 -7.75 -8.89 9.34
N ARG A 72 -9.06 -9.15 9.18
CA ARG A 72 -9.73 -9.25 7.88
C ARG A 72 -10.33 -7.92 7.42
N SER A 73 -10.04 -6.83 8.09
CA SER A 73 -10.54 -5.50 7.77
C SER A 73 -9.51 -4.45 8.21
N PRO A 74 -8.28 -4.52 7.69
CA PRO A 74 -7.27 -3.51 7.99
C PRO A 74 -7.71 -2.15 7.42
N ASP A 75 -7.39 -1.07 8.11
CA ASP A 75 -7.55 0.30 7.59
C ASP A 75 -6.46 0.62 6.57
N LEU A 76 -5.23 0.16 6.83
CA LEU A 76 -4.07 0.33 5.96
C LEU A 76 -3.25 -0.96 5.90
N PHE A 77 -2.71 -1.26 4.72
CA PHE A 77 -1.70 -2.31 4.61
C PHE A 77 -0.64 -2.02 3.55
N LEU A 78 0.54 -2.56 3.79
CA LEU A 78 1.64 -2.55 2.83
C LEU A 78 1.55 -3.78 1.92
N ALA A 79 1.67 -3.57 0.61
CA ALA A 79 1.81 -4.65 -0.37
C ALA A 79 2.90 -4.33 -1.40
N LYS A 80 3.39 -5.38 -2.07
CA LYS A 80 4.24 -5.31 -3.25
C LYS A 80 3.38 -5.55 -4.48
N LEU A 81 3.58 -4.76 -5.53
CA LEU A 81 2.97 -4.98 -6.82
C LEU A 81 3.72 -6.10 -7.56
N VAL A 82 2.99 -7.12 -7.97
CA VAL A 82 3.52 -8.24 -8.76
C VAL A 82 2.69 -8.35 -10.05
N PRO A 83 3.30 -8.55 -11.23
CA PRO A 83 2.54 -8.83 -12.45
C PRO A 83 1.62 -10.03 -12.26
N ALA A 84 0.31 -9.84 -12.44
CA ALA A 84 -0.66 -10.95 -12.31
C ALA A 84 -1.00 -11.59 -13.66
N ASP A 85 -1.01 -10.83 -14.76
CA ASP A 85 -1.14 -11.38 -16.11
C ASP A 85 -0.79 -10.31 -17.17
N VAL A 86 -0.09 -10.70 -18.23
CA VAL A 86 0.10 -9.87 -19.43
C VAL A 86 -0.67 -10.55 -20.55
N ALA A 87 -1.99 -10.39 -20.56
CA ALA A 87 -2.81 -10.96 -21.62
C ALA A 87 -2.41 -10.34 -22.98
N PRO A 88 -2.29 -11.14 -24.06
CA PRO A 88 -1.88 -10.63 -25.36
C PRO A 88 -2.92 -9.64 -25.92
N ALA A 89 -2.38 -8.56 -26.47
CA ALA A 89 -3.10 -7.36 -26.87
C ALA A 89 -4.13 -7.59 -27.97
N GLU A 90 -5.43 -7.61 -27.62
CA GLU A 90 -6.56 -7.20 -28.49
C GLU A 90 -7.77 -6.77 -27.63
N PRO A 91 -8.68 -5.93 -28.16
CA PRO A 91 -8.59 -4.48 -28.26
C PRO A 91 -8.70 -3.69 -26.92
N TRP A 92 -8.40 -4.28 -25.75
CA TRP A 92 -8.58 -3.59 -24.45
C TRP A 92 -7.41 -3.80 -23.45
N GLN A 93 -6.33 -3.03 -23.59
CA GLN A 93 -5.93 -1.95 -22.65
C GLN A 93 -6.04 -2.16 -21.14
N LYS A 94 -5.86 -3.36 -20.61
CA LYS A 94 -5.96 -3.64 -19.16
C LYS A 94 -4.69 -4.34 -18.67
N MET A 95 -4.17 -3.87 -17.55
CA MET A 95 -3.03 -4.47 -16.84
C MET A 95 -3.46 -4.84 -15.44
N PHE A 96 -3.17 -6.07 -15.02
CA PHE A 96 -3.50 -6.58 -13.69
C PHE A 96 -2.23 -6.71 -12.87
N HIS A 97 -2.24 -6.10 -11.68
CA HIS A 97 -1.16 -6.25 -10.71
C HIS A 97 -1.71 -6.91 -9.45
N GLY A 98 -1.11 -8.05 -9.09
CA GLY A 98 -1.33 -8.69 -7.80
C GLY A 98 -0.71 -7.85 -6.69
N LEU A 99 -1.38 -7.86 -5.53
CA LEU A 99 -0.89 -7.25 -4.30
C LEU A 99 -0.42 -8.35 -3.37
N THR A 100 0.88 -8.40 -3.06
CA THR A 100 1.44 -9.45 -2.21
C THR A 100 2.18 -8.92 -0.99
N SER A 101 2.09 -9.64 0.13
CA SER A 101 2.95 -9.42 1.30
C SER A 101 3.27 -10.74 1.97
N GLU A 102 4.55 -11.02 2.23
CA GLU A 102 5.07 -12.31 2.73
C GLU A 102 4.49 -13.53 1.98
N GLY A 103 4.40 -13.46 0.65
CA GLY A 103 3.84 -14.49 -0.22
C GLY A 103 2.32 -14.65 -0.17
N MET A 104 1.62 -13.88 0.67
CA MET A 104 0.15 -13.87 0.72
C MET A 104 -0.42 -12.87 -0.28
N SER A 105 -1.46 -13.28 -1.00
CA SER A 105 -2.21 -12.39 -1.90
C SER A 105 -3.28 -11.60 -1.15
N PHE A 106 -3.31 -10.30 -1.42
CA PHE A 106 -4.31 -9.35 -0.92
C PHE A 106 -5.32 -8.92 -1.98
N GLY A 107 -5.32 -9.62 -3.12
CA GLY A 107 -6.12 -9.29 -4.29
C GLY A 107 -5.27 -8.71 -5.41
N GLU A 108 -5.93 -8.02 -6.33
CA GLU A 108 -5.33 -7.44 -7.52
C GLU A 108 -5.90 -6.05 -7.81
N VAL A 109 -5.14 -5.22 -8.49
CA VAL A 109 -5.62 -3.96 -9.05
C VAL A 109 -5.61 -4.05 -10.57
N MET A 110 -6.68 -3.58 -11.18
CA MET A 110 -6.81 -3.51 -12.64
C MET A 110 -6.61 -2.06 -13.07
N GLN A 111 -5.62 -1.83 -13.90
CA GLN A 111 -5.38 -0.54 -14.55
C GLN A 111 -5.88 -0.59 -15.99
N GLU A 112 -6.83 0.28 -16.34
CA GLU A 112 -7.20 0.52 -17.74
C GLU A 112 -6.28 1.60 -18.32
N TYR A 113 -5.70 1.38 -19.50
CA TYR A 113 -4.75 2.32 -20.12
C TYR A 113 -5.00 2.50 -21.62
N ARG A 114 -5.23 3.74 -22.09
CA ARG A 114 -5.50 3.96 -23.53
C ARG A 114 -4.26 4.11 -24.40
N PHE A 115 -3.19 4.64 -23.85
CA PHE A 115 -1.95 4.88 -24.57
C PHE A 115 -0.75 4.75 -23.63
N ASP A 116 -0.91 5.19 -22.36
CA ASP A 116 0.13 5.15 -21.33
C ASP A 116 -0.40 4.60 -20.00
N VAL A 117 0.50 3.95 -19.26
CA VAL A 117 0.30 3.48 -17.87
C VAL A 117 0.73 4.62 -16.93
N THR A 118 -0.23 5.25 -16.25
CA THR A 118 0.03 6.36 -15.32
C THR A 118 -0.09 5.94 -13.86
N LEU A 119 0.64 6.62 -12.98
CA LEU A 119 0.52 6.44 -11.53
C LEU A 119 -0.89 6.83 -11.04
N ASP A 120 -1.48 7.87 -11.61
CA ASP A 120 -2.82 8.32 -11.22
C ASP A 120 -3.88 7.25 -11.49
N ALA A 121 -3.77 6.55 -12.62
CA ALA A 121 -4.69 5.44 -12.93
C ALA A 121 -4.56 4.30 -11.90
N LEU A 122 -3.34 3.99 -11.44
CA LEU A 122 -3.13 3.03 -10.34
C LEU A 122 -3.69 3.53 -9.00
N LEU A 123 -3.44 4.79 -8.64
CA LEU A 123 -3.97 5.39 -7.40
C LEU A 123 -5.51 5.52 -7.41
N SER A 124 -6.12 5.51 -8.61
CA SER A 124 -7.57 5.48 -8.77
C SER A 124 -8.17 4.07 -8.82
N ALA A 125 -7.33 3.04 -9.02
CA ALA A 125 -7.78 1.65 -9.21
C ALA A 125 -8.24 1.01 -7.89
N GLU A 126 -9.41 0.40 -7.95
CA GLU A 126 -9.95 -0.38 -6.84
C GLU A 126 -9.31 -1.76 -6.77
N VAL A 127 -9.04 -2.23 -5.55
CA VAL A 127 -8.58 -3.59 -5.30
C VAL A 127 -9.75 -4.57 -5.46
N ARG A 128 -9.52 -5.62 -6.24
CA ARG A 128 -10.45 -6.70 -6.53
C ARG A 128 -9.91 -8.03 -6.02
N GLY A 129 -10.80 -9.02 -5.88
CA GLY A 129 -10.41 -10.38 -5.49
C GLY A 129 -9.76 -10.47 -4.10
N THR A 130 -9.94 -9.47 -3.25
CA THR A 130 -9.42 -9.48 -1.88
C THR A 130 -10.30 -10.33 -0.97
N SER A 131 -9.69 -11.04 -0.02
CA SER A 131 -10.42 -11.75 1.04
C SER A 131 -10.72 -10.86 2.25
N ASN A 132 -10.27 -9.61 2.22
CA ASN A 132 -10.55 -8.61 3.24
C ASN A 132 -11.96 -8.03 3.06
N ASN A 133 -12.57 -7.65 4.18
CA ASN A 133 -13.88 -7.02 4.23
C ASN A 133 -13.75 -5.52 3.91
N GLY A 134 -14.51 -5.05 2.91
CA GLY A 134 -14.59 -3.65 2.50
C GLY A 134 -13.91 -3.36 1.16
N HIS A 135 -13.95 -2.09 0.75
CA HIS A 135 -13.35 -1.61 -0.49
C HIS A 135 -11.99 -0.98 -0.22
N TYR A 136 -11.02 -1.26 -1.09
CA TYR A 136 -9.64 -0.85 -0.91
C TYR A 136 -9.10 -0.18 -2.17
N ARG A 137 -8.17 0.75 -1.98
CA ARG A 137 -7.52 1.49 -3.06
C ARG A 137 -6.06 1.74 -2.74
N ILE A 138 -5.21 1.75 -3.76
CA ILE A 138 -3.82 2.20 -3.60
C ILE A 138 -3.82 3.72 -3.37
N THR A 139 -3.03 4.16 -2.42
CA THR A 139 -3.02 5.56 -1.98
C THR A 139 -1.65 6.20 -1.92
N GLU A 140 -0.61 5.38 -1.80
CA GLU A 140 0.79 5.77 -1.95
C GLU A 140 1.54 4.69 -2.71
N CYS A 141 2.62 5.06 -3.41
CA CYS A 141 3.47 4.15 -4.14
C CYS A 141 4.95 4.54 -3.99
N ALA A 142 5.82 3.54 -3.85
CA ALA A 142 7.26 3.68 -3.79
C ALA A 142 7.92 2.72 -4.77
N ASN A 143 8.77 3.26 -5.64
CA ASN A 143 9.57 2.49 -6.57
C ASN A 143 10.76 1.85 -5.82
N VAL A 144 11.10 0.60 -6.14
CA VAL A 144 12.31 -0.06 -5.65
C VAL A 144 13.39 -0.03 -6.74
N SER A 145 14.50 0.67 -6.47
CA SER A 145 15.70 0.64 -7.32
C SER A 145 16.91 0.29 -6.46
N ASP A 146 17.71 -0.67 -6.92
CA ASP A 146 18.92 -1.16 -6.23
C ASP A 146 18.68 -1.51 -4.74
N GLY A 147 17.51 -2.11 -4.45
CA GLY A 147 17.11 -2.49 -3.10
C GLY A 147 16.73 -1.31 -2.18
N THR A 148 16.53 -0.11 -2.74
CA THR A 148 16.09 1.09 -2.02
C THR A 148 14.73 1.55 -2.52
N ALA A 149 13.80 1.83 -1.60
CA ALA A 149 12.47 2.33 -1.92
C ALA A 149 12.45 3.86 -1.97
N TYR A 150 11.92 4.43 -3.05
CA TYR A 150 11.78 5.87 -3.29
C TYR A 150 10.31 6.23 -3.49
N LEU A 151 9.79 7.15 -2.69
CA LEU A 151 8.41 7.63 -2.82
C LEU A 151 8.20 8.37 -4.14
N LEU A 152 7.09 8.07 -4.81
CA LEU A 152 6.69 8.76 -6.02
C LEU A 152 5.82 9.96 -5.64
N GLY A 153 6.37 11.17 -5.80
CA GLY A 153 5.76 12.44 -5.40
C GLY A 153 4.55 12.90 -6.25
N GLY A 154 3.58 12.02 -6.48
CA GLY A 154 2.28 12.33 -7.10
C GLY A 154 2.33 12.85 -8.55
N THR A 155 3.49 12.86 -9.19
CA THR A 155 3.66 13.42 -10.53
C THR A 155 4.50 12.47 -11.36
N THR A 156 3.80 11.55 -12.03
CA THR A 156 4.31 10.63 -13.06
C THR A 156 5.50 9.76 -12.67
N ALA A 157 5.28 8.45 -12.54
CA ALA A 157 6.37 7.48 -12.49
C ALA A 157 7.18 7.55 -13.80
N PRO A 158 8.51 7.73 -13.77
CA PRO A 158 9.32 7.66 -14.97
C PRO A 158 9.27 6.21 -15.46
N SER A 159 8.56 6.00 -16.57
CA SER A 159 8.42 4.76 -17.35
C SER A 159 7.95 3.52 -16.58
N GLY A 160 6.69 3.14 -16.78
CA GLY A 160 6.07 1.94 -16.22
C GLY A 160 5.89 2.05 -14.71
N LEU A 161 4.82 1.49 -14.16
CA LEU A 161 4.87 1.13 -12.75
C LEU A 161 5.88 -0.01 -12.66
N PRO A 162 7.04 0.17 -12.00
CA PRO A 162 8.04 -0.87 -12.01
C PRO A 162 7.51 -2.01 -11.15
N ASP A 163 7.36 -3.16 -11.78
CA ASP A 163 7.09 -4.42 -11.11
C ASP A 163 7.98 -4.54 -9.86
N GLY A 164 7.37 -4.90 -8.75
CA GLY A 164 8.05 -4.95 -7.46
C GLY A 164 8.03 -3.66 -6.64
N SER A 165 7.33 -2.61 -7.10
CA SER A 165 7.05 -1.41 -6.28
C SER A 165 6.26 -1.75 -5.01
N TYR A 166 6.53 -1.01 -3.94
CA TYR A 166 5.73 -1.07 -2.72
C TYR A 166 4.59 -0.08 -2.79
N VAL A 167 3.43 -0.47 -2.31
CA VAL A 167 2.22 0.36 -2.29
C VAL A 167 1.59 0.35 -0.90
N LEU A 168 1.02 1.50 -0.53
CA LEU A 168 0.12 1.58 0.60
C LEU A 168 -1.31 1.46 0.10
N VAL A 169 -2.04 0.50 0.64
CA VAL A 169 -3.44 0.27 0.33
C VAL A 169 -4.29 0.75 1.51
N GLU A 170 -5.30 1.56 1.21
CA GLU A 170 -6.21 2.13 2.19
C GLU A 170 -7.62 1.57 2.01
N LYS A 171 -8.28 1.30 3.14
CA LYS A 171 -9.72 1.03 3.18
C LYS A 171 -10.55 2.30 2.98
N THR A 172 -11.37 2.27 1.95
CA THR A 172 -12.23 3.40 1.53
C THR A 172 -13.69 3.25 1.99
N SER A 173 -14.16 2.03 2.22
CA SER A 173 -15.54 1.75 2.70
C SER A 173 -15.63 0.40 3.43
N ASP A 174 -16.50 0.31 4.43
CA ASP A 174 -16.83 -0.93 5.18
C ASP A 174 -17.87 -1.82 4.50
N ARG A 175 -18.73 -1.25 3.65
CA ARG A 175 -19.81 -1.98 2.97
C ARG A 175 -19.31 -2.60 1.68
N TYR A 176 -19.64 -3.85 1.42
CA TYR A 176 -19.86 -4.32 0.05
C TYR A 176 -21.22 -3.77 -0.37
N ASP A 177 -21.27 -2.88 -1.35
CA ASP A 177 -22.54 -2.52 -1.99
C ASP A 177 -23.11 -3.71 -2.80
#